data_AF-A0A496YQI3-F1
#
_entry.id   AF-A0A496YQI3-F1
#
_cell.length_a   1.000
_cell.length_b   1.000
_cell.length_c   1.000
_cell.angle_alpha   90.00
_cell.angle_beta   90.00
_cell.angle_gamma   90.00
#
_symmetry.space_group_name_H-M   'P 1'
#
loop_
_entity.id
_entity.type
_entity.pdbx_description
1 polymer ?
#
loop_
_entity_poly.entity_id
_entity_poly.type
_entity_poly.pdbx_seq_one_letter_code
_entity_poly.pdbx_strand_id
1 'polypeptide(L)' 'DQRDIIALCSGDVNAGKVAGHLKRAPGEKIREHIGRLLSFLENPGSRDSLKGVFVLSDSVLEDILKRARETLEEIERKL' A
#
# COMPACT_ATOMS: atom_id res chain seq x y z
N ASP A 1 3.58 9.51 5.41
CA ASP A 1 2.15 9.27 5.72
C ASP A 1 1.75 7.89 5.15
N GLN A 2 0.63 7.28 5.54
CA GLN A 2 0.16 6.03 4.92
C GLN A 2 -0.24 6.26 3.45
N ARG A 3 -0.79 7.44 3.14
CA ARG A 3 -1.21 7.84 1.79
C ARG A 3 -0.04 7.87 0.81
N ASP A 4 1.12 8.38 1.25
CA ASP A 4 2.33 8.42 0.43
C ASP A 4 2.80 7.01 0.06
N ILE A 5 2.78 6.09 1.03
CA ILE A 5 3.19 4.69 0.80
C ILE A 5 2.23 4.03 -0.19
N ILE A 6 0.92 4.26 -0.04
CA ILE A 6 -0.10 3.73 -0.96
C ILE A 6 0.09 4.28 -2.37
N ALA A 7 0.36 5.58 -2.51
CA ALA A 7 0.64 6.20 -3.79
C ALA A 7 1.92 5.65 -4.44
N LEU A 8 2.94 5.31 -3.65
CA LEU A 8 4.14 4.64 -4.16
C LEU A 8 3.83 3.21 -4.60
N CYS A 9 3.06 2.45 -3.80
CA CYS A 9 2.69 1.08 -4.09
C CYS A 9 1.74 0.93 -5.28
N SER A 10 1.09 1.99 -5.76
CA SER A 10 0.31 1.97 -7.00
C SER A 10 1.15 2.19 -8.27
N GLY A 11 2.42 2.58 -8.11
CA GLY A 11 3.40 2.71 -9.19
C GLY A 11 4.13 1.41 -9.53
N ASP A 12 5.19 1.51 -10.34
CA ASP A 12 6.03 0.37 -10.70
C ASP A 12 7.03 0.05 -9.57
N VAL A 13 6.58 -0.75 -8.61
CA VAL A 13 7.36 -1.15 -7.44
C VAL A 13 7.86 -2.57 -7.59
N ASN A 14 9.17 -2.76 -7.48
CA ASN A 14 9.75 -4.10 -7.40
C ASN A 14 9.56 -4.69 -5.99
N ALA A 15 8.46 -5.42 -5.81
CA ALA A 15 8.09 -6.06 -4.55
C ALA A 15 9.19 -6.97 -3.98
N GLY A 16 9.93 -7.68 -4.84
CA GLY A 16 11.04 -8.54 -4.43
C GLY A 16 12.20 -7.77 -3.80
N LYS A 17 12.58 -6.64 -4.39
CA LYS A 17 13.62 -5.76 -3.86
C LYS A 17 13.20 -5.16 -2.52
N VAL A 18 11.95 -4.69 -2.43
CA VAL A 18 11.39 -4.15 -1.18
C VAL A 18 11.37 -5.22 -0.08
N ALA A 19 10.82 -6.40 -0.35
CA ALA A 19 10.83 -7.51 0.61
C ALA A 19 12.25 -7.87 1.07
N GLY A 20 13.23 -7.91 0.16
CA GLY A 20 14.63 -8.14 0.49
C GLY A 20 15.22 -7.10 1.45
N HIS A 21 14.84 -5.83 1.32
CA HIS A 21 15.23 -4.78 2.28
C HIS A 21 14.52 -4.95 3.63
N LEU A 22 13.22 -5.27 3.62
CA LEU A 22 12.40 -5.40 4.81
C LEU A 22 12.76 -6.62 5.68
N LYS A 23 13.36 -7.68 5.11
CA LYS A 23 13.91 -8.82 5.87
C LYS A 23 14.98 -8.44 6.90
N ARG A 24 15.57 -7.25 6.78
CA ARG A 24 16.55 -6.71 7.75
C ARG A 24 15.90 -6.07 8.98
N ALA A 25 14.58 -5.92 8.98
CA ALA A 25 13.80 -5.34 10.06
C ALA A 25 13.02 -6.43 10.82
N PRO A 26 12.49 -6.13 12.04
CA PRO A 26 11.67 -7.08 12.79
C PRO A 26 10.42 -7.48 12.01
N GLY A 27 10.34 -8.76 11.60
CA GLY A 27 9.30 -9.25 10.68
C GLY A 27 7.86 -9.06 11.19
N GLU A 28 7.63 -9.22 12.50
CA GLU A 28 6.31 -8.98 13.10
C GLU A 28 5.86 -7.53 12.92
N LYS A 29 6.74 -6.56 13.15
CA LYS A 29 6.44 -5.14 12.95
C LYS A 29 6.17 -4.83 11.48
N ILE A 30 6.91 -5.44 10.56
CA ILE A 30 6.66 -5.23 9.13
C ILE A 30 5.29 -5.76 8.73
N ARG A 31 4.90 -6.96 9.17
CA ARG A 31 3.56 -7.52 8.89
C ARG A 31 2.46 -6.67 9.51
N GLU A 32 2.65 -6.19 10.74
CA GLU A 32 1.72 -5.26 11.38
C GLU A 32 1.55 -3.96 10.56
N HIS A 33 2.65 -3.38 10.07
CA HIS A 33 2.60 -2.18 9.23
C HIS A 33 1.90 -2.44 7.89
N ILE A 34 2.17 -3.58 7.24
CA ILE A 34 1.48 -3.96 5.99
C ILE A 34 -0.01 -4.16 6.25
N GLY A 35 -0.39 -4.87 7.33
CA GLY A 35 -1.78 -5.04 7.72
C GLY A 35 -2.50 -3.71 7.92
N ARG A 36 -1.86 -2.74 8.58
CA ARG A 36 -2.41 -1.37 8.74
C ARG A 36 -2.62 -0.67 7.40
N LEU A 37 -1.72 -0.86 6.42
CA LEU A 37 -1.87 -0.29 5.09
C LEU A 37 -3.02 -0.96 4.33
N LEU A 38 -3.15 -2.28 4.43
CA LEU A 38 -4.27 -3.02 3.82
C LEU A 38 -5.62 -2.60 4.41
N SER A 39 -5.73 -2.50 5.75
CA SER A 39 -6.94 -1.99 6.39
C SER A 39 -7.26 -0.54 6.01
N PHE A 40 -6.24 0.28 5.73
CA PHE A 40 -6.46 1.63 5.21
C PHE A 40 -7.13 1.61 3.83
N LEU A 41 -6.75 0.68 2.94
CA LEU A 41 -7.37 0.55 1.60
C LEU A 41 -8.83 0.10 1.69
N GLU A 42 -9.20 -0.65 2.72
CA GLU A 42 -10.56 -1.16 2.94
C GLU A 42 -11.48 -0.13 3.61
N ASN A 43 -10.92 0.89 4.29
CA ASN A 43 -11.69 1.89 5.02
C ASN A 43 -12.24 2.98 4.07
N PRO A 44 -13.57 3.20 4.00
CA PRO A 44 -14.16 4.23 3.12
C PRO A 44 -13.67 5.66 3.40
N GLY A 45 -13.52 6.05 4.67
CA GLY A 45 -13.05 7.39 5.03
C GLY A 45 -11.59 7.65 4.64
N SER A 46 -10.78 6.60 4.64
CA SER A 46 -9.40 6.64 4.13
C SER A 46 -9.34 6.83 2.62
N ARG A 47 -10.30 6.23 1.88
CA ARG A 47 -10.44 6.43 0.42
C ARG A 47 -10.82 7.86 0.07
N ASP A 48 -11.76 8.44 0.80
CA ASP A 48 -12.13 9.85 0.64
C ASP A 48 -10.95 10.79 0.92
N SER A 49 -10.11 10.46 1.90
CA SER A 49 -8.87 11.20 2.18
C SER A 49 -7.89 11.14 1.01
N LEU A 50 -7.70 9.97 0.39
CA LEU A 50 -6.86 9.83 -0.82
C LEU A 50 -7.42 10.64 -1.99
N LYS A 51 -8.74 10.59 -2.20
CA LYS A 51 -9.42 11.35 -3.24
C LYS A 51 -9.20 12.85 -3.08
N GLY A 52 -9.32 13.37 -1.86
CA GLY A 52 -9.12 14.77 -1.55
C GLY A 52 -7.66 15.23 -1.66
N VAL A 53 -6.71 14.43 -1.19
CA VAL A 53 -5.27 14.78 -1.23
C VAL A 53 -4.72 14.79 -2.66
N PHE A 54 -5.13 13.83 -3.49
CA PHE A 54 -4.59 13.65 -4.84
C PHE A 54 -5.52 14.15 -5.96
N VAL A 55 -6.68 14.71 -5.61
CA VAL A 55 -7.70 15.23 -6.55
C VAL A 55 -8.04 14.20 -7.64
N LEU A 56 -8.31 12.97 -7.21
CA LEU A 56 -8.50 11.82 -8.10
C LEU A 56 -9.98 11.66 -8.50
N SER A 57 -10.21 11.18 -9.73
CA SER A 57 -11.49 10.60 -10.12
C SER A 57 -11.68 9.22 -9.48
N ASP A 58 -12.92 8.77 -9.33
CA ASP A 58 -13.24 7.47 -8.70
C ASP A 58 -12.60 6.28 -9.42
N SER A 59 -12.54 6.29 -10.76
CA SER A 59 -11.90 5.21 -11.53
C SER A 59 -10.39 5.12 -11.25
N VAL A 60 -9.70 6.27 -11.24
CA VAL A 60 -8.27 6.34 -10.94
C VAL A 60 -7.99 5.94 -9.48
N LEU A 61 -8.89 6.30 -8.56
CA LEU A 61 -8.78 5.89 -7.16
C LEU A 61 -8.86 4.36 -7.03
N GLU A 62 -9.86 3.73 -7.64
CA GLU A 62 -10.00 2.25 -7.60
C GLU A 62 -8.78 1.54 -8.22
N ASP A 63 -8.24 2.06 -9.33
CA ASP A 63 -7.00 1.53 -9.92
C ASP A 63 -5.80 1.65 -8.99
N ILE A 64 -5.65 2.80 -8.31
CA ILE A 64 -4.59 3.02 -7.32
C ILE A 64 -4.73 2.05 -6.15
N LEU A 65 -5.93 1.92 -5.59
CA LEU A 65 -6.21 1.04 -4.47
C LEU A 65 -5.92 -0.43 -4.83
N LYS A 66 -6.35 -0.85 -6.02
CA LYS A 66 -6.10 -2.20 -6.54
C LYS A 66 -4.60 -2.48 -6.68
N ARG A 67 -3.85 -1.62 -7.37
CA ARG A 67 -2.40 -1.81 -7.57
C ARG A 67 -1.62 -1.78 -6.25
N ALA A 68 -1.98 -0.86 -5.36
CA ALA A 68 -1.36 -0.77 -4.04
C ALA A 68 -1.60 -2.03 -3.22
N ARG A 69 -2.84 -2.57 -3.25
CA ARG A 69 -3.18 -3.84 -2.59
C ARG A 69 -2.35 -5.00 -3.16
N GLU A 70 -2.34 -5.18 -4.48
CA GLU A 70 -1.62 -6.26 -5.15
C GLU A 70 -0.12 -6.22 -4.79
N THR A 71 0.48 -5.03 -4.81
CA THR A 71 1.89 -4.82 -4.44
C THR A 71 2.17 -5.14 -2.98
N LEU A 72 1.32 -4.67 -2.05
CA LEU A 72 1.49 -4.92 -0.61
C LEU A 72 1.36 -6.40 -0.27
N GLU A 73 0.36 -7.08 -0.84
CA GLU A 73 0.18 -8.53 -0.69
C GLU A 73 1.34 -9.31 -1.31
N GLU A 74 1.90 -8.85 -2.43
CA GLU A 74 3.09 -9.47 -3.02
C GLU A 74 4.32 -9.31 -2.13
N ILE A 75 4.53 -8.12 -1.56
CA ILE A 75 5.61 -7.88 -0.59
C ILE A 75 5.42 -8.83 0.60
N GLU A 76 4.22 -8.89 1.18
CA GLU A 76 3.91 -9.76 2.32
C GLU A 76 4.22 -11.23 2.05
N ARG A 77 3.82 -11.75 0.88
CA ARG A 77 4.12 -13.14 0.47
C ARG A 77 5.62 -13.44 0.37
N LYS A 78 6.46 -12.43 0.14
CA LYS A 78 7.91 -12.59 -0.05
C LYS A 78 8.75 -12.34 1.22
N LEU A 79 8.12 -11.89 2.31
CA LEU A 79 8.74 -11.65 3.62
C LEU A 79 8.97 -12.96 4.39
#